data_AF-A0A6C0EU40-F1
#
_entry.id   AF-A0A6C0EU40-F1
#
_cell.length_a   1.000
_cell.length_b   1.000
_cell.length_c   1.000
_cell.angle_alpha   90.00
_cell.angle_beta   90.00
_cell.angle_gamma   90.00
#
_symmetry.space_group_name_H-M   'P 1'
#
loop_
_entity.id
_entity.type
_entity.pdbx_description
1 polymer ?
#
loop_
_entity_poly.entity_id
_entity_poly.type
_entity_poly.pdbx_seq_one_letter_code
_entity_poly.pdbx_strand_id
1 'polypeptide(L)'
;MIEVLNYYYENYTDDYGQKYIELSNLTMFKRSGLIHLLEKHFIEYDLMFNEMIQTKKRRVELEKQREKEKKDNIPLHFIEQFMTMSRQLNVQHNCPCCFEIIIMSNIILPKCCHMLCRGCYSKLLIKICPTCRNKI
;
A
#
# COMPACT_ATOMS: atom_id res chain seq x y z
N MET A 1 14.45 35.44 33.28
CA MET A 1 13.80 34.60 34.33
C MET A 1 14.81 33.99 35.31
N ILE A 2 16.03 33.65 34.86
CA ILE A 2 17.11 33.12 35.72
C ILE A 2 17.68 34.19 36.67
N GLU A 3 17.73 35.46 36.26
CA GLU A 3 18.29 36.55 37.07
C GLU A 3 17.45 36.93 38.30
N VAL A 4 16.13 36.72 38.26
CA VAL A 4 15.23 37.03 39.39
C VAL A 4 15.38 36.00 40.53
N LEU A 5 15.80 34.77 40.21
CA LEU A 5 16.00 33.71 41.20
C LEU A 5 17.31 33.90 42.00
N ASN A 6 18.35 34.48 41.39
CA ASN A 6 19.62 34.72 42.07
C ASN A 6 19.53 35.81 43.14
N TYR A 7 18.66 36.81 42.96
CA TYR A 7 18.45 37.87 43.96
C TYR A 7 17.85 37.36 45.29
N TYR A 8 17.05 36.30 45.23
CA TYR A 8 16.45 35.67 46.43
C TYR A 8 17.39 34.69 47.13
N TYR A 9 18.43 34.19 46.44
CA TYR A 9 19.34 33.16 46.96
C TYR A 9 20.32 33.69 48.01
N GLU A 10 20.66 34.98 47.96
CA GLU A 10 21.68 35.58 48.83
C GLU A 10 21.11 36.16 50.14
N ASN A 11 19.77 36.30 50.27
CA ASN A 11 19.16 37.11 51.35
C ASN A 11 18.26 36.33 52.33
N TYR A 12 18.02 35.03 52.13
CA TYR A 12 17.20 34.20 53.03
C TYR A 12 17.98 32.96 53.48
N THR A 13 18.69 33.07 54.59
CA THR A 13 19.33 31.95 55.31
C THR A 13 18.50 31.44 56.49
N ASP A 14 17.25 31.89 56.61
CA ASP A 14 16.33 31.37 57.61
C ASP A 14 15.71 30.04 57.18
N ASP A 15 15.21 29.28 58.17
CA ASP A 15 14.62 27.94 58.01
C ASP A 15 13.44 27.93 57.02
N TYR A 16 12.84 29.09 56.76
CA TYR A 16 11.75 29.29 55.81
C TYR A 16 12.24 29.38 54.35
N GLY A 17 13.38 30.02 54.11
CA GLY A 17 14.02 30.10 52.79
C GLY A 17 14.40 28.73 52.22
N GLN A 18 14.99 27.85 53.04
CA GLN A 18 15.32 26.49 52.62
C GLN A 18 14.08 25.67 52.23
N LYS A 19 13.00 25.79 53.01
CA LYS A 19 11.75 25.08 52.75
C LYS A 19 11.06 25.52 51.45
N TYR A 20 11.17 26.80 51.10
CA TYR A 20 10.64 27.34 49.84
C TYR A 20 11.43 26.82 48.63
N ILE A 21 12.77 26.71 48.75
CA ILE A 21 13.65 26.15 47.70
C ILE A 21 13.36 24.67 47.47
N GLU A 22 13.17 23.87 48.53
CA GLU A 22 12.78 22.47 48.41
C GLU A 22 11.42 22.31 47.71
N LEU A 23 10.42 23.12 48.08
CA LEU A 23 9.10 23.11 47.46
C LEU A 23 9.13 23.57 45.99
N SER A 24 9.94 24.58 45.64
CA SER A 24 10.12 25.01 44.25
C SER A 24 10.84 23.95 43.40
N ASN A 25 11.84 23.28 43.97
CA ASN A 25 12.56 22.21 43.28
C ASN A 25 11.69 20.96 43.09
N LEU A 26 10.87 20.59 44.09
CA LEU A 26 9.89 19.50 43.99
C LEU A 26 8.82 19.76 42.92
N THR A 27 8.35 21.00 42.78
CA THR A 27 7.36 21.38 41.76
C THR A 27 7.97 21.47 40.36
N MET A 28 9.23 21.90 40.23
CA MET A 28 9.98 21.88 38.96
C MET A 28 10.31 20.45 38.49
N PHE A 29 10.74 19.56 39.39
CA PHE A 29 11.00 18.15 39.06
C PHE A 29 9.73 17.40 38.63
N LYS A 30 8.59 17.67 39.29
CA LYS A 30 7.29 17.11 38.88
C LYS A 30 6.82 17.66 37.53
N ARG A 31 7.13 18.92 37.21
CA ARG A 31 6.87 19.50 35.88
C ARG A 31 7.75 18.89 34.79
N SER A 32 9.04 18.63 35.05
CA SER A 32 9.93 18.05 34.04
C SER A 32 9.53 16.62 33.67
N GLY A 33 9.14 15.79 34.65
CA GLY A 33 8.65 14.43 34.38
C GLY A 33 7.35 14.42 33.56
N LEU A 34 6.44 15.36 33.84
CA LEU A 34 5.16 15.46 33.13
C LEU A 34 5.33 15.99 31.69
N ILE A 35 6.25 16.93 31.47
CA ILE A 35 6.63 17.39 30.12
C ILE A 35 7.23 16.23 29.32
N HIS A 36 8.15 15.45 29.90
CA HIS A 36 8.77 14.34 29.21
C HIS A 36 7.78 13.21 28.84
N LEU A 37 6.81 12.94 29.73
CA LEU A 37 5.70 12.02 29.46
C LEU A 37 4.80 12.52 28.31
N LEU A 38 4.51 13.81 28.26
CA LEU A 38 3.74 14.42 27.17
C LEU A 38 4.51 14.34 25.85
N GLU A 39 5.79 14.71 25.84
CA GLU A 39 6.65 14.60 24.64
C GLU A 39 6.70 13.18 24.10
N LYS A 40 6.87 12.18 24.97
CA LYS A 40 6.85 10.77 24.58
C LYS A 40 5.52 10.38 23.94
N HIS A 41 4.39 10.78 24.54
CA HIS A 41 3.07 10.50 23.98
C HIS A 41 2.83 11.19 22.63
N PHE A 42 3.31 12.42 22.46
CA PHE A 42 3.22 13.12 21.16
C PHE A 42 4.01 12.39 20.07
N ILE A 43 5.23 11.93 20.38
CA ILE A 43 6.05 11.16 19.44
C ILE A 43 5.38 9.83 19.06
N GLU A 44 4.84 9.11 20.05
CA GLU A 44 4.11 7.86 19.81
C GLU A 44 2.88 8.08 18.91
N TYR A 45 2.14 9.15 19.14
CA TYR A 45 0.98 9.51 18.34
C TYR A 45 1.35 9.86 16.89
N ASP A 46 2.40 10.64 16.69
CA ASP A 46 2.89 11.00 15.35
C ASP A 46 3.38 9.77 14.57
N LEU A 47 4.06 8.83 15.24
CA LEU A 47 4.46 7.57 14.65
C LEU A 47 3.24 6.75 14.19
N MET A 48 2.25 6.58 15.06
CA MET A 48 1.01 5.87 14.72
C MET A 48 0.25 6.53 13.56
N PHE A 49 0.17 7.86 13.56
CA PHE A 49 -0.50 8.61 12.51
C PHE A 49 0.21 8.45 11.15
N ASN A 50 1.54 8.47 11.15
CA ASN A 50 2.33 8.24 9.94
C ASN A 50 2.15 6.81 9.39
N GLU A 51 2.13 5.79 10.25
CA GLU A 51 1.87 4.41 9.83
C GLU A 51 0.46 4.24 9.22
N MET A 52 -0.55 4.89 9.80
CA MET A 52 -1.91 4.92 9.27
C MET A 52 -1.96 5.54 7.87
N ILE A 53 -1.27 6.67 7.66
CA ILE A 53 -1.19 7.29 6.33
C ILE A 53 -0.51 6.35 5.33
N GLN A 54 0.61 5.73 5.71
CA GLN A 54 1.34 4.83 4.82
C GLN A 54 0.54 3.58 4.45
N THR A 55 -0.18 2.99 5.40
CA THR A 55 -1.06 1.84 5.14
C THR A 55 -2.23 2.23 4.23
N LYS A 56 -2.83 3.41 4.42
CA LYS A 56 -3.87 3.92 3.52
C LYS A 56 -3.36 4.13 2.10
N LYS A 57 -2.15 4.71 1.93
CA LYS A 57 -1.50 4.86 0.62
C LYS A 57 -1.28 3.51 -0.06
N ARG A 58 -0.74 2.52 0.66
CA ARG A 58 -0.54 1.15 0.14
C ARG A 58 -1.83 0.49 -0.32
N ARG A 59 -2.94 0.64 0.42
CA ARG A 59 -4.25 0.09 0.02
C ARG A 59 -4.75 0.69 -1.29
N VAL A 60 -4.67 2.01 -1.43
CA VAL A 60 -5.09 2.72 -2.66
C VAL A 60 -4.25 2.28 -3.86
N GLU A 61 -2.95 2.06 -3.67
CA GLU A 61 -2.06 1.62 -4.75
C GLU A 61 -2.35 0.18 -5.19
N LEU A 62 -2.61 -0.73 -4.24
CA LEU A 62 -3.05 -2.09 -4.51
C LEU A 62 -4.40 -2.14 -5.24
N GLU A 63 -5.36 -1.28 -4.87
CA GLU A 63 -6.65 -1.17 -5.57
C GLU A 63 -6.46 -0.71 -7.01
N LYS A 64 -5.63 0.32 -7.25
CA LYS A 64 -5.30 0.78 -8.61
C LYS A 64 -4.64 -0.32 -9.45
N GLN A 65 -3.77 -1.13 -8.86
CA GLN A 65 -3.17 -2.28 -9.56
C GLN A 65 -4.23 -3.31 -9.94
N ARG A 66 -5.10 -3.71 -9.00
CA ARG A 66 -6.20 -4.64 -9.26
C ARG A 66 -7.17 -4.12 -10.32
N GLU A 67 -7.47 -2.83 -10.33
CA GLU A 67 -8.32 -2.22 -11.36
C GLU A 67 -7.67 -2.25 -12.75
N LYS A 68 -6.36 -2.02 -12.85
CA LYS A 68 -5.63 -2.18 -14.12
C LYS A 68 -5.70 -3.62 -14.61
N GLU A 69 -5.43 -4.59 -13.73
CA GLU A 69 -5.51 -6.02 -14.06
C GLU A 69 -6.91 -6.44 -14.52
N LYS A 70 -7.97 -5.90 -13.89
CA LYS A 70 -9.36 -6.12 -14.31
C LYS A 70 -9.70 -5.50 -15.66
N LYS A 71 -9.16 -4.31 -15.97
CA LYS A 71 -9.41 -3.64 -17.26
C LYS A 71 -8.70 -4.31 -18.43
N ASP A 72 -7.65 -5.08 -18.15
CA ASP A 72 -6.80 -5.62 -19.20
C ASP A 72 -7.20 -7.01 -19.71
N ASN A 73 -8.03 -7.75 -18.96
CA ASN A 73 -8.38 -9.14 -19.28
C ASN A 73 -9.89 -9.37 -19.38
N ILE A 74 -10.30 -10.21 -20.33
CA ILE A 74 -11.66 -10.73 -20.40
C ILE A 74 -11.90 -11.61 -19.16
N PRO A 75 -13.05 -11.49 -18.46
CA PRO A 75 -13.29 -12.28 -17.26
C PRO A 75 -13.24 -13.79 -17.53
N LEU A 76 -12.65 -14.56 -16.61
CA LEU A 76 -12.44 -16.01 -16.78
C LEU A 76 -13.74 -16.78 -17.07
N HIS A 77 -14.86 -16.41 -16.44
CA HIS A 77 -16.15 -17.07 -16.66
C HIS A 77 -16.64 -16.98 -18.12
N PHE A 78 -16.33 -15.89 -18.83
CA PHE A 78 -16.66 -15.75 -20.25
C PHE A 78 -15.83 -16.72 -21.11
N ILE A 79 -14.55 -16.87 -20.80
CA ILE A 79 -13.66 -17.80 -21.50
C ILE A 79 -14.14 -19.24 -21.28
N GLU A 80 -14.52 -19.59 -20.06
CA GLU A 80 -15.06 -20.92 -19.71
C GLU A 80 -16.35 -21.23 -20.46
N GLN A 81 -17.30 -20.29 -20.50
CA GLN A 81 -18.55 -20.45 -21.25
C GLN A 81 -18.30 -20.62 -22.75
N PHE A 82 -17.45 -19.78 -23.34
CA PHE A 82 -17.10 -19.84 -24.77
C PHE A 82 -16.48 -21.18 -25.15
N MET A 83 -15.54 -21.68 -24.33
CA MET A 83 -14.88 -22.96 -24.59
C MET A 83 -15.81 -24.14 -24.35
N THR A 84 -16.75 -24.04 -23.40
CA THR A 84 -17.80 -25.05 -23.18
C THR A 84 -18.70 -25.15 -24.41
N MET A 85 -19.14 -24.02 -24.97
CA MET A 85 -19.92 -23.98 -26.21
C MET A 85 -19.13 -24.55 -27.40
N SER A 86 -17.86 -24.19 -27.53
CA SER A 86 -16.99 -24.70 -28.60
C SER A 86 -16.87 -26.22 -28.56
N ARG A 87 -16.73 -26.81 -27.36
CA ARG A 87 -16.75 -28.27 -27.17
C ARG A 87 -18.09 -28.90 -27.56
N GLN A 88 -19.22 -28.30 -27.16
CA GLN A 88 -20.55 -28.80 -27.52
C GLN A 88 -20.77 -28.81 -29.04
N LEU A 89 -20.21 -27.84 -29.75
CA LEU A 89 -20.26 -27.75 -31.21
C LEU A 89 -19.18 -28.57 -31.93
N ASN A 90 -18.34 -29.31 -31.20
CA ASN A 90 -17.15 -30.01 -31.74
C ASN A 90 -16.23 -29.10 -32.57
N VAL A 91 -16.16 -27.81 -32.25
CA VAL A 91 -15.28 -26.84 -32.91
C VAL A 91 -13.94 -26.84 -32.19
N GLN A 92 -12.88 -27.12 -32.94
CA GLN A 92 -11.50 -26.98 -32.48
C GLN A 92 -10.94 -25.64 -32.94
N HIS A 93 -10.23 -24.96 -32.04
CA HIS A 93 -9.58 -23.68 -32.32
C HIS A 93 -8.08 -23.87 -32.36
N ASN A 94 -7.44 -23.43 -33.45
CA ASN A 94 -5.99 -23.53 -33.61
C ASN A 94 -5.34 -22.17 -33.36
N CYS A 95 -4.16 -22.17 -32.74
CA CYS A 95 -3.42 -20.94 -32.53
C CYS A 95 -2.88 -20.40 -33.86
N PRO A 96 -3.13 -19.12 -34.22
CA PRO A 96 -2.61 -18.53 -35.45
C PRO A 96 -1.08 -18.37 -35.48
N CYS A 97 -0.38 -18.57 -34.35
CA CYS A 97 1.07 -18.48 -34.26
C CYS A 97 1.78 -19.82 -34.49
N CYS A 98 1.31 -20.89 -33.85
CA CYS A 98 1.95 -22.21 -33.90
C CYS A 98 1.10 -23.29 -34.59
N PHE A 99 -0.15 -22.97 -34.95
CA PHE A 99 -1.14 -23.87 -35.57
C PHE A 99 -1.54 -25.08 -34.71
N GLU A 100 -1.10 -25.15 -33.45
CA GLU A 100 -1.50 -26.18 -32.49
C GLU A 100 -2.93 -25.93 -31.98
N ILE A 101 -3.60 -27.01 -31.61
CA ILE A 101 -4.94 -26.98 -31.01
C ILE A 101 -4.87 -26.31 -29.63
N ILE A 102 -5.72 -25.30 -29.42
CA ILE A 102 -5.79 -24.58 -28.15
C ILE A 102 -6.66 -25.37 -27.17
N ILE A 103 -6.06 -25.74 -26.05
CA ILE A 103 -6.76 -26.35 -24.91
C ILE A 103 -7.09 -25.30 -23.84
N MET A 104 -8.14 -25.55 -23.04
CA MET A 104 -8.62 -24.63 -21.99
C MET A 104 -7.52 -24.20 -21.01
N SER A 105 -6.60 -25.10 -20.64
CA SER A 105 -5.51 -24.78 -19.70
C SER A 105 -4.47 -23.80 -20.27
N ASN A 106 -4.43 -23.65 -21.59
CA ASN A 106 -3.41 -22.90 -22.31
C ASN A 106 -3.99 -21.78 -23.18
N ILE A 107 -5.29 -21.47 -23.07
CA ILE A 107 -5.91 -20.40 -23.84
C ILE A 107 -5.63 -19.03 -23.20
N ILE A 108 -5.30 -18.05 -24.04
CA ILE A 108 -5.34 -16.63 -23.70
C ILE A 108 -6.30 -15.96 -24.69
N LEU A 109 -7.19 -15.14 -24.13
CA LEU A 109 -8.11 -14.31 -24.91
C LEU A 109 -7.80 -12.84 -24.59
N PRO A 110 -6.98 -12.16 -25.41
CA PRO A 110 -6.68 -10.75 -25.23
C PRO A 110 -7.90 -9.88 -25.56
N LYS A 111 -7.82 -8.57 -25.33
CA LYS A 111 -8.90 -7.60 -25.60
C LYS A 111 -9.50 -7.67 -27.02
N CYS A 112 -8.72 -8.12 -27.99
CA CYS A 112 -9.19 -8.26 -29.37
C CYS A 112 -10.00 -9.55 -29.62
N CYS A 113 -10.22 -10.38 -28.60
CA CYS A 113 -10.96 -11.63 -28.63
C CYS A 113 -10.44 -12.71 -29.60
N HIS A 114 -9.18 -12.61 -30.06
CA HIS A 114 -8.56 -13.65 -30.89
C HIS A 114 -7.78 -14.63 -30.02
N MET A 115 -8.11 -15.92 -30.15
CA MET A 115 -7.54 -16.97 -29.32
C MET A 115 -6.08 -17.23 -29.66
N LEU A 116 -5.26 -17.25 -28.61
CA LEU A 116 -3.84 -17.58 -28.69
C LEU A 116 -3.51 -18.61 -27.61
N CYS A 117 -2.51 -19.46 -27.85
CA CYS A 117 -1.96 -20.25 -26.75
C CYS A 117 -1.08 -19.36 -25.86
N ARG A 118 -1.02 -19.66 -24.55
CA ARG A 118 -0.27 -18.86 -23.56
C ARG A 118 1.20 -18.75 -23.91
N GLY A 119 1.78 -19.83 -24.45
CA GLY A 119 3.17 -19.88 -24.91
C GLY A 119 3.46 -18.96 -26.10
N CYS A 120 2.52 -18.78 -27.03
CA CYS A 120 2.68 -17.83 -28.13
C CYS A 120 2.41 -16.39 -27.67
N TYR A 121 1.40 -16.17 -26.84
CA TYR A 121 1.10 -14.84 -26.29
C TYR A 121 2.26 -14.25 -25.49
N SER A 122 2.98 -15.07 -24.71
CA SER A 122 4.15 -14.61 -23.94
C SER A 122 5.35 -14.27 -24.82
N LYS A 123 5.48 -14.91 -25.99
CA LYS A 123 6.57 -14.66 -26.96
C LYS A 123 6.33 -13.46 -27.88
N LEU A 124 5.13 -12.86 -27.88
CA LEU A 124 4.82 -11.70 -28.71
C LEU A 124 5.60 -10.46 -28.24
N LEU A 125 6.65 -10.10 -28.98
CA LEU A 125 7.53 -8.97 -28.68
C LEU A 125 6.81 -7.61 -28.68
N ILE A 126 5.87 -7.40 -29.62
CA ILE A 126 5.27 -6.07 -29.87
C ILE A 126 3.84 -5.97 -29.29
N LYS A 127 3.34 -7.02 -28.62
CA LYS A 127 1.94 -7.07 -28.12
C LYS A 127 0.93 -6.67 -29.20
N ILE A 128 1.13 -7.19 -30.41
CA ILE A 128 0.23 -7.05 -31.55
C ILE A 128 -0.38 -8.42 -31.84
N CYS A 129 -1.70 -8.45 -32.02
CA CYS A 129 -2.42 -9.67 -32.38
C CYS A 129 -2.02 -10.13 -33.79
N PRO A 130 -1.62 -11.40 -33.97
CA PRO A 130 -1.28 -11.93 -35.30
C PRO A 130 -2.51 -12.00 -36.24
N THR A 131 -3.73 -12.07 -35.71
CA THR A 131 -4.95 -12.22 -36.50
C THR A 131 -5.50 -10.88 -36.97
N CYS A 132 -5.73 -9.93 -36.06
CA CYS A 132 -6.35 -8.64 -36.40
C CYS A 132 -5.39 -7.45 -36.40
N ARG A 133 -4.12 -7.64 -36.03
CA ARG A 133 -3.08 -6.60 -35.96
C ARG A 133 -3.38 -5.45 -34.98
N ASN A 134 -4.40 -5.58 -34.14
CA ASN A 134 -4.65 -4.65 -33.03
C ASN A 134 -3.67 -4.88 -31.88
N LYS A 135 -3.45 -3.84 -31.07
CA LYS A 135 -2.66 -3.89 -29.84
C LYS A 135 -3.40 -4.69 -28.76
N ILE A 136 -2.70 -5.60 -28.07
CA ILE A 136 -3.22 -6.57 -27.10
C ILE A 136 -2.41 -6.64 -25.80
#